data_AF-A0AAN5DFK3-F1
#
_entry.id   AF-A0AAN5DFK3-F1
#
_cell.length_a   1.000
_cell.length_b   1.000
_cell.length_c   1.000
_cell.angle_alpha   90.00
_cell.angle_beta   90.00
_cell.angle_gamma   90.00
#
_symmetry.space_group_name_H-M   'P 1'
#
loop_
_entity.id
_entity.type
_entity.pdbx_description
1 polymer ?
#
loop_
_entity_poly.entity_id
_entity_poly.type
_entity_poly.pdbx_seq_one_letter_code
_entity_poly.pdbx_strand_id
1 'polypeptide(L)'
;MRESMFSNFTYIVLAMIVRGKETGEFTPEMLSDVTSLFSSKHDDKAISADVPTALNNLAMAVIEDGVTADQLEVEHEGLALIKNGEHSSVHFDRFMSLHGHRGSGEVDFISKTWSDHPELLLHTVKGMVANPSTLKSGETYADIDTTFDSLRTLKVAGAKRWFMKLLLRQSHRAVALREECKNYVVQGSGNMRANIHVLGKQLVEQGYLPEFDLIFFFTIPELHEFIESRAPRLISRAMRRKKNFPTFKGKRYEYFWQGPGYEIPEPSVDLLKSTSLSGTTVCEGVAV
;
A
#
# COMPACT_ATOMS: atom_id res chain seq x y z
N MET A 1 1.59 -22.94 -17.91
CA MET A 1 1.56 -21.47 -17.80
C MET A 1 0.46 -20.98 -18.74
N ARG A 2 -0.79 -20.81 -18.26
CA ARG A 2 -1.90 -20.26 -19.05
C ARG A 2 -1.93 -18.76 -18.80
N GLU A 3 -1.71 -18.01 -19.86
CA GLU A 3 -1.29 -16.62 -19.83
C GLU A 3 -2.32 -15.64 -19.26
N SER A 4 -1.79 -14.68 -18.51
CA SER A 4 -2.44 -13.59 -17.78
C SER A 4 -2.85 -12.39 -18.68
N MET A 5 -3.02 -12.59 -19.99
CA MET A 5 -3.25 -11.47 -20.92
C MET A 5 -4.68 -10.89 -20.88
N PHE A 6 -5.63 -11.53 -20.18
CA PHE A 6 -7.03 -11.10 -20.20
C PHE A 6 -7.46 -10.17 -19.05
N SER A 7 -6.60 -9.92 -18.06
CA SER A 7 -6.95 -9.21 -16.80
C SER A 7 -7.68 -7.88 -17.00
N ASN A 8 -7.05 -6.88 -17.61
CA ASN A 8 -7.68 -5.56 -17.76
C ASN A 8 -8.91 -5.59 -18.68
N PHE A 9 -8.92 -6.52 -19.64
CA PHE A 9 -10.02 -6.68 -20.59
C PHE A 9 -11.27 -7.25 -19.91
N THR A 10 -11.14 -8.15 -18.93
CA THR A 10 -12.33 -8.73 -18.27
C THR A 10 -13.11 -7.71 -17.45
N TYR A 11 -12.47 -6.73 -16.79
CA TYR A 11 -13.19 -5.65 -16.09
C TYR A 11 -13.98 -4.78 -17.07
N ILE A 12 -13.36 -4.44 -18.21
CA ILE A 12 -13.99 -3.62 -19.25
C ILE A 12 -15.21 -4.35 -19.81
N VAL A 13 -15.07 -5.63 -20.15
CA VAL A 13 -16.17 -6.44 -20.68
C VAL A 13 -17.30 -6.60 -19.65
N LEU A 14 -16.99 -6.85 -18.38
CA LEU A 14 -18.00 -6.91 -17.31
C LEU A 14 -18.74 -5.59 -17.16
N ALA A 15 -18.02 -4.46 -17.11
CA ALA A 15 -18.61 -3.13 -17.02
C ALA A 15 -19.49 -2.83 -18.24
N MET A 16 -19.05 -3.19 -19.46
CA MET A 16 -19.85 -3.07 -20.68
C MET A 16 -21.12 -3.94 -20.64
N ILE A 17 -21.03 -5.15 -20.10
CA ILE A 17 -22.18 -6.05 -19.94
C ILE A 17 -23.21 -5.45 -18.97
N VAL A 18 -22.76 -4.86 -17.86
CA VAL A 18 -23.61 -4.16 -16.88
C VAL A 18 -24.27 -2.93 -17.52
N ARG A 19 -23.50 -2.14 -18.28
CA ARG A 19 -24.04 -0.98 -19.02
C ARG A 19 -25.13 -1.38 -20.01
N GLY A 20 -25.02 -2.57 -20.62
CA GLY A 20 -26.02 -3.14 -21.52
C GLY A 20 -26.20 -2.37 -22.84
N LYS A 21 -25.40 -1.33 -23.10
CA LYS A 21 -25.38 -0.50 -24.31
C LYS A 21 -23.94 -0.33 -24.81
N GLU A 22 -23.79 -0.03 -26.10
CA GLU A 22 -22.48 0.16 -26.75
C GLU A 22 -21.88 1.55 -26.49
N THR A 23 -22.72 2.55 -26.23
CA THR A 23 -22.36 3.96 -26.02
C THR A 23 -23.10 4.53 -24.80
N GLY A 24 -22.61 5.66 -24.28
CA GLY A 24 -23.16 6.33 -23.10
C GLY A 24 -22.29 6.17 -21.85
N GLU A 25 -22.45 7.14 -20.93
CA GLU A 25 -21.77 7.19 -19.64
C GLU A 25 -22.38 6.17 -18.65
N PHE A 26 -21.59 5.76 -17.66
CA PHE A 26 -22.10 4.94 -16.56
C PHE A 26 -22.91 5.82 -15.61
N THR A 27 -24.16 5.41 -15.32
CA THR A 27 -24.93 6.03 -14.24
C THR A 27 -24.38 5.59 -12.88
N PRO A 28 -24.61 6.36 -11.80
CA PRO A 28 -24.18 5.97 -10.45
C PRO A 28 -24.68 4.59 -10.04
N GLU A 29 -25.90 4.22 -10.42
CA GLU A 29 -26.47 2.90 -10.13
C GLU A 29 -25.71 1.78 -10.86
N MET A 30 -25.26 2.02 -12.10
CA MET A 30 -24.45 1.06 -12.84
C MET A 30 -23.07 0.90 -12.21
N LEU A 31 -22.45 1.99 -11.74
CA LEU A 31 -21.18 1.92 -11.02
C LEU A 31 -21.33 1.20 -9.68
N SER A 32 -22.46 1.40 -8.99
CA SER A 32 -22.80 0.68 -7.76
C SER A 32 -22.97 -0.82 -8.00
N ASP A 33 -23.67 -1.21 -9.06
CA ASP A 33 -23.81 -2.61 -9.48
C ASP A 33 -22.45 -3.24 -9.83
N VAL A 34 -21.63 -2.54 -10.61
CA VAL A 34 -20.26 -2.98 -10.95
C VAL A 34 -19.42 -3.16 -9.68
N THR A 35 -19.48 -2.20 -8.76
CA THR A 35 -18.74 -2.24 -7.49
C THR A 35 -19.19 -3.41 -6.61
N SER A 36 -20.51 -3.65 -6.54
CA SER A 36 -21.09 -4.75 -5.78
C SER A 36 -20.62 -6.10 -6.31
N LEU A 37 -20.59 -6.27 -7.65
CA LEU A 37 -20.08 -7.48 -8.29
C LEU A 37 -18.60 -7.72 -8.00
N PHE A 38 -17.76 -6.69 -8.04
CA PHE A 38 -16.33 -6.87 -7.74
C PHE A 38 -16.05 -7.05 -6.24
N SER A 39 -16.91 -6.54 -5.37
CA SER A 39 -16.79 -6.68 -3.91
C SER A 39 -17.43 -7.97 -3.37
N SER A 40 -18.10 -8.77 -4.20
CA SER A 40 -18.71 -10.03 -3.77
C SER A 40 -17.66 -10.99 -3.21
N LYS A 41 -18.05 -11.83 -2.26
CA LYS A 41 -17.18 -12.81 -1.64
C LYS A 41 -16.53 -13.74 -2.67
N HIS A 42 -15.22 -13.95 -2.55
CA HIS A 42 -14.43 -14.82 -3.42
C HIS A 42 -13.20 -15.35 -2.67
N ASP A 43 -12.63 -16.45 -3.17
CA ASP A 43 -11.49 -17.12 -2.53
C ASP A 43 -10.15 -16.46 -2.86
N ASP A 44 -10.02 -15.84 -4.04
CA ASP A 44 -8.79 -15.21 -4.54
C ASP A 44 -8.55 -13.83 -3.88
N LYS A 45 -8.14 -13.81 -2.62
CA LYS A 45 -7.93 -12.56 -1.86
C LYS A 45 -6.63 -11.86 -2.26
N ALA A 46 -6.74 -10.57 -2.56
CA ALA A 46 -5.56 -9.72 -2.73
C ALA A 46 -4.74 -9.63 -1.44
N ILE A 47 -3.44 -9.88 -1.51
CA ILE A 47 -2.55 -9.82 -0.34
C ILE A 47 -2.55 -8.44 0.34
N SER A 48 -2.76 -7.36 -0.41
CA SER A 48 -2.90 -6.00 0.14
C SER A 48 -4.19 -5.81 0.96
N ALA A 49 -5.25 -6.58 0.67
CA ALA A 49 -6.49 -6.58 1.45
C ALA A 49 -6.35 -7.31 2.80
N ASP A 50 -5.30 -8.10 2.98
CA ASP A 50 -4.99 -8.74 4.26
C ASP A 50 -4.40 -7.74 5.27
N VAL A 51 -3.74 -6.65 4.83
CA VAL A 51 -3.09 -5.69 5.74
C VAL A 51 -4.08 -5.09 6.76
N PRO A 52 -5.25 -4.55 6.38
CA PRO A 52 -6.22 -4.04 7.37
C PRO A 52 -6.78 -5.14 8.27
N THR A 53 -6.98 -6.35 7.75
CA THR A 53 -7.47 -7.51 8.51
C THR A 53 -6.44 -7.94 9.56
N ALA A 54 -5.17 -8.00 9.19
CA ALA A 54 -4.07 -8.35 10.08
C ALA A 54 -3.88 -7.29 11.18
N LEU A 55 -4.01 -6.00 10.84
CA LEU A 55 -4.01 -4.90 11.82
C LEU A 55 -5.19 -4.99 12.79
N ASN A 56 -6.38 -5.32 12.28
CA ASN A 56 -7.58 -5.51 13.11
C ASN A 56 -7.39 -6.68 14.08
N ASN A 57 -6.92 -7.83 13.60
CA ASN A 57 -6.64 -8.98 14.44
C ASN A 57 -5.55 -8.67 15.49
N LEU A 58 -4.49 -7.95 15.11
CA LEU A 58 -3.47 -7.49 16.05
C LEU A 58 -4.08 -6.57 17.12
N ALA A 59 -4.87 -5.58 16.73
CA ALA A 59 -5.52 -4.67 17.67
C ALA A 59 -6.48 -5.39 18.63
N MET A 60 -7.26 -6.36 18.15
CA MET A 60 -8.11 -7.20 19.00
C MET A 60 -7.26 -7.99 20.01
N ALA A 61 -6.18 -8.64 19.56
CA ALA A 61 -5.28 -9.39 20.43
C ALA A 61 -4.59 -8.51 21.49
N VAL A 62 -4.25 -7.26 21.15
CA VAL A 62 -3.71 -6.27 22.09
C VAL A 62 -4.73 -5.90 23.17
N ILE A 63 -6.01 -5.77 22.80
CA ILE A 63 -7.10 -5.55 23.77
C ILE A 63 -7.31 -6.78 24.65
N GLU A 64 -7.23 -7.99 24.07
CA GLU A 64 -7.34 -9.25 24.81
C GLU A 64 -6.22 -9.42 25.85
N ASP A 65 -5.00 -8.97 25.52
CA ASP A 65 -3.86 -8.90 26.45
C ASP A 65 -4.04 -7.81 27.55
N GLY A 66 -5.15 -7.07 27.55
CA GLY A 66 -5.47 -6.05 28.53
C GLY A 66 -4.71 -4.73 28.37
N VAL A 67 -4.06 -4.51 27.22
CA VAL A 67 -3.27 -3.31 26.93
C VAL A 67 -4.18 -2.17 26.46
N THR A 68 -4.09 -1.01 27.11
CA THR A 68 -4.86 0.18 26.74
C THR A 68 -4.11 1.08 25.76
N ALA A 69 -4.84 1.96 25.07
CA ALA A 69 -4.23 2.90 24.11
C ALA A 69 -3.19 3.83 24.73
N ASP A 70 -3.35 4.22 26.00
CA ASP A 70 -2.41 5.09 26.73
C ASP A 70 -1.06 4.38 26.95
N GLN A 71 -1.09 3.06 27.16
CA GLN A 71 0.13 2.24 27.31
C GLN A 71 0.90 2.07 25.99
N LEU A 72 0.29 2.41 24.85
CA LEU A 72 0.91 2.39 23.53
C LEU A 72 1.48 3.75 23.12
N GLU A 73 1.38 4.79 23.97
CA GLU A 73 1.89 6.14 23.68
C GLU A 73 3.41 6.17 23.54
N VAL A 74 4.12 5.46 24.42
CA VAL A 74 5.57 5.42 24.44
C VAL A 74 6.06 4.33 23.50
N GLU A 75 6.70 4.71 22.39
CA GLU A 75 7.00 3.78 21.29
C GLU A 75 7.74 2.50 21.73
N HIS A 76 8.77 2.64 22.56
CA HIS A 76 9.56 1.48 22.98
C HIS A 76 8.79 0.54 23.91
N GLU A 77 8.05 1.10 24.87
CA GLU A 77 7.26 0.35 25.84
C GLU A 77 6.04 -0.29 25.18
N GLY A 78 5.32 0.46 24.34
CA GLY A 78 4.18 -0.02 23.58
C GLY A 78 4.55 -1.18 22.64
N LEU A 79 5.69 -1.09 21.94
CA LEU A 79 6.18 -2.21 21.13
C LEU A 79 6.54 -3.42 21.98
N ALA A 80 7.15 -3.22 23.15
CA ALA A 80 7.49 -4.33 24.04
C ALA A 80 6.23 -5.03 24.57
N LEU A 81 5.17 -4.28 24.90
CA LEU A 81 3.89 -4.85 25.32
C LEU A 81 3.28 -5.73 24.22
N ILE A 82 3.27 -5.26 22.96
CA ILE A 82 2.74 -6.03 21.83
C ILE A 82 3.61 -7.27 21.54
N LYS A 83 4.94 -7.13 21.58
CA LYS A 83 5.87 -8.24 21.28
C LYS A 83 5.88 -9.33 22.34
N ASN A 84 5.61 -8.98 23.60
CA ASN A 84 5.66 -9.89 24.73
C ASN A 84 4.26 -10.32 25.22
N GLY A 85 3.19 -9.84 24.59
CA GLY A 85 1.82 -10.20 24.94
C GLY A 85 1.50 -11.67 24.66
N GLU A 86 0.52 -12.21 25.38
CA GLU A 86 0.12 -13.62 25.26
C GLU A 86 -0.50 -13.91 23.89
N HIS A 87 -1.37 -13.02 23.42
CA HIS A 87 -2.04 -13.13 22.13
C HIS A 87 -1.42 -12.23 21.05
N SER A 88 -1.07 -10.99 21.41
CA SER A 88 -0.63 -9.99 20.45
C SER A 88 0.72 -10.31 19.80
N SER A 89 1.61 -11.03 20.48
CA SER A 89 2.92 -11.45 19.95
C SER A 89 2.78 -12.32 18.69
N VAL A 90 1.86 -13.30 18.71
CA VAL A 90 1.61 -14.20 17.57
C VAL A 90 1.10 -13.42 16.36
N HIS A 91 0.19 -12.47 16.57
CA HIS A 91 -0.36 -11.63 15.51
C HIS A 91 0.68 -10.64 14.99
N PHE A 92 1.53 -10.11 15.86
CA PHE A 92 2.62 -9.21 15.50
C PHE A 92 3.65 -9.93 14.63
N ASP A 93 4.11 -11.12 15.04
CA ASP A 93 5.08 -11.91 14.27
C ASP A 93 4.52 -12.32 12.92
N ARG A 94 3.25 -12.74 12.88
CA ARG A 94 2.55 -13.02 11.62
C ARG A 94 2.53 -11.78 10.72
N PHE A 95 2.15 -10.62 11.25
CA PHE A 95 2.11 -9.37 10.49
C PHE A 95 3.50 -9.03 9.94
N MET A 96 4.54 -9.12 10.76
CA MET A 96 5.91 -8.82 10.34
C MET A 96 6.41 -9.79 9.27
N SER A 97 6.08 -11.07 9.37
CA SER A 97 6.49 -12.07 8.37
C SER A 97 5.82 -11.85 7.00
N LEU A 98 4.55 -11.42 6.98
CA LEU A 98 3.76 -11.31 5.75
C LEU A 98 3.81 -9.91 5.14
N HIS A 99 3.94 -8.88 5.97
CA HIS A 99 3.77 -7.48 5.55
C HIS A 99 4.91 -6.57 6.01
N GLY A 100 5.83 -7.05 6.85
CA GLY A 100 6.89 -6.22 7.44
C GLY A 100 7.75 -5.48 6.41
N HIS A 101 7.97 -6.06 5.23
CA HIS A 101 8.72 -5.42 4.13
C HIS A 101 8.02 -4.19 3.51
N ARG A 102 6.76 -3.92 3.87
CA ARG A 102 5.97 -2.79 3.37
C ARG A 102 6.22 -1.51 4.17
N GLY A 103 5.87 -0.38 3.57
CA GLY A 103 5.96 0.94 4.18
C GLY A 103 5.56 2.04 3.20
N SER A 104 5.57 3.29 3.66
CA SER A 104 5.33 4.43 2.74
C SER A 104 6.53 4.59 1.79
N GLY A 105 6.28 4.59 0.49
CA GLY A 105 7.35 4.60 -0.52
C GLY A 105 8.10 3.26 -0.61
N GLU A 106 7.41 2.14 -0.43
CA GLU A 106 7.96 0.78 -0.32
C GLU A 106 8.97 0.32 -1.39
N VAL A 107 9.02 0.97 -2.57
CA VAL A 107 10.01 0.71 -3.63
C VAL A 107 11.25 1.62 -3.59
N ASP A 108 11.23 2.69 -2.78
CA ASP A 108 12.37 3.56 -2.51
C ASP A 108 13.23 2.93 -1.41
N PHE A 109 14.51 2.67 -1.71
CA PHE A 109 15.43 2.06 -0.74
C PHE A 109 15.73 2.95 0.48
N ILE A 110 15.48 4.27 0.40
CA ILE A 110 15.64 5.21 1.53
C ILE A 110 14.42 5.16 2.47
N SER A 111 13.29 4.63 2.01
CA SER A 111 12.07 4.62 2.80
C SER A 111 12.17 3.72 4.03
N LYS A 112 11.29 3.96 5.00
CA LYS A 112 11.15 3.12 6.20
C LYS A 112 10.12 2.03 5.97
N THR A 113 10.44 0.79 6.35
CA THR A 113 9.51 -0.34 6.38
C THR A 113 9.01 -0.62 7.79
N TRP A 114 7.97 -1.43 7.94
CA TRP A 114 7.55 -1.92 9.26
C TRP A 114 8.55 -2.88 9.89
N SER A 115 9.30 -3.64 9.10
CA SER A 115 10.36 -4.52 9.61
C SER A 115 11.54 -3.72 10.19
N ASP A 116 11.95 -2.64 9.51
CA ASP A 116 13.05 -1.78 9.96
C ASP A 116 12.62 -0.84 11.09
N HIS A 117 11.37 -0.37 11.03
CA HIS A 117 10.78 0.60 11.94
C HIS A 117 9.39 0.13 12.42
N PRO A 118 9.33 -0.87 13.33
CA PRO A 118 8.06 -1.39 13.87
C PRO A 118 7.19 -0.33 14.55
N GLU A 119 7.80 0.75 15.06
CA GLU A 119 7.11 1.87 15.71
C GLU A 119 6.08 2.53 14.79
N LEU A 120 6.27 2.44 13.47
CA LEU A 120 5.30 2.94 12.49
C LEU A 120 3.93 2.24 12.57
N LEU A 121 3.88 1.02 13.11
CA LEU A 121 2.61 0.31 13.33
C LEU A 121 1.87 0.80 14.57
N LEU A 122 2.59 1.28 15.58
CA LEU A 122 1.98 1.65 16.87
C LEU A 122 0.94 2.73 16.71
N HIS A 123 1.20 3.75 15.89
CA HIS A 123 0.24 4.82 15.66
C HIS A 123 -1.11 4.29 15.15
N THR A 124 -1.08 3.33 14.22
CA THR A 124 -2.29 2.71 13.67
C THR A 124 -2.96 1.80 14.70
N VAL A 125 -2.20 0.91 15.35
CA VAL A 125 -2.74 -0.03 16.36
C VAL A 125 -3.34 0.73 17.54
N LYS A 126 -2.66 1.77 18.04
CA LYS A 126 -3.16 2.64 19.11
C LYS A 126 -4.51 3.27 18.75
N GLY A 127 -4.63 3.83 17.54
CA GLY A 127 -5.89 4.42 17.09
C GLY A 127 -7.04 3.41 17.03
N MET A 128 -6.73 2.16 16.66
CA MET A 128 -7.67 1.04 16.61
C MET A 128 -8.07 0.57 18.02
N VAL A 129 -7.11 0.43 18.94
CA VAL A 129 -7.34 0.07 20.35
C VAL A 129 -8.14 1.15 21.08
N ALA A 130 -7.91 2.43 20.76
CA ALA A 130 -8.69 3.54 21.32
C ALA A 130 -10.15 3.56 20.85
N ASN A 131 -10.47 2.89 19.73
CA ASN A 131 -11.82 2.85 19.15
C ASN A 131 -12.26 1.41 18.83
N PRO A 132 -12.46 0.54 19.83
CA PRO A 132 -12.78 -0.87 19.61
C PRO A 132 -14.06 -1.10 18.80
N SER A 133 -15.01 -0.15 18.83
CA SER A 133 -16.26 -0.21 18.05
C SER A 133 -16.05 -0.19 16.53
N THR A 134 -14.87 0.22 16.07
CA THR A 134 -14.49 0.22 14.65
C THR A 134 -13.88 -1.11 14.19
N LEU A 135 -13.50 -1.97 15.14
CA LEU A 135 -12.96 -3.29 14.87
C LEU A 135 -14.09 -4.20 14.39
N LYS A 136 -13.88 -4.82 13.23
CA LYS A 136 -14.87 -5.73 12.63
C LYS A 136 -14.49 -7.17 12.90
N SER A 137 -15.44 -7.97 13.36
CA SER A 137 -15.31 -9.43 13.37
C SER A 137 -15.79 -10.00 12.02
N GLY A 138 -14.84 -10.34 11.15
CA GLY A 138 -15.12 -11.08 9.91
C GLY A 138 -15.51 -10.26 8.68
N GLU A 139 -15.59 -10.95 7.53
CA GLU A 139 -15.90 -10.36 6.22
C GLU A 139 -17.41 -10.34 5.97
N THR A 140 -17.97 -9.15 5.79
CA THR A 140 -19.42 -8.91 5.56
C THR A 140 -19.78 -8.85 4.08
N TYR A 141 -19.08 -9.61 3.22
CA TYR A 141 -19.36 -9.60 1.78
C TYR A 141 -20.42 -10.63 1.41
N ALA A 142 -21.39 -10.20 0.60
CA ALA A 142 -22.43 -11.07 0.07
C ALA A 142 -21.85 -12.12 -0.89
N ASP A 143 -22.51 -13.28 -0.99
CA ASP A 143 -22.20 -14.28 -2.02
C ASP A 143 -22.43 -13.69 -3.42
N ILE A 144 -21.72 -14.19 -4.41
CA ILE A 144 -21.86 -13.76 -5.80
C ILE A 144 -23.30 -13.95 -6.30
N ASP A 145 -23.98 -15.02 -5.89
CA ASP A 145 -25.36 -15.27 -6.30
C ASP A 145 -26.35 -14.27 -5.72
N THR A 146 -26.24 -13.96 -4.42
CA THR A 146 -27.08 -12.93 -3.81
C THR A 146 -26.75 -11.54 -4.36
N THR A 147 -25.48 -11.31 -4.72
CA THR A 147 -25.05 -10.07 -5.37
C THR A 147 -25.72 -9.92 -6.75
N PHE A 148 -25.74 -10.97 -7.58
CA PHE A 148 -26.43 -10.95 -8.87
C PHE A 148 -27.94 -10.68 -8.75
N ASP A 149 -28.57 -11.20 -7.70
CA ASP A 149 -30.00 -10.99 -7.45
C ASP A 149 -30.31 -9.57 -6.95
N SER A 150 -29.32 -8.91 -6.34
CA SER A 150 -29.44 -7.54 -5.80
C SER A 150 -29.14 -6.42 -6.82
N LEU A 151 -28.72 -6.76 -8.05
CA LEU A 151 -28.38 -5.77 -9.07
C LEU A 151 -29.59 -4.93 -9.47
N ARG A 152 -29.40 -3.61 -9.51
CA ARG A 152 -30.47 -2.62 -9.73
C ARG A 152 -30.73 -2.36 -11.22
N THR A 153 -29.66 -2.36 -12.01
CA THR A 153 -29.68 -1.91 -13.40
C THR A 153 -29.79 -3.04 -14.40
N LEU A 154 -29.32 -4.24 -14.05
CA LEU A 154 -29.30 -5.38 -14.95
C LEU A 154 -29.76 -6.67 -14.28
N LYS A 155 -30.87 -7.23 -14.77
CA LYS A 155 -31.27 -8.59 -14.41
C LYS A 155 -30.49 -9.60 -15.25
N VAL A 156 -29.66 -10.39 -14.59
CA VAL A 156 -28.79 -11.38 -15.25
C VAL A 156 -29.28 -12.80 -14.95
N ALA A 157 -29.66 -13.54 -16.00
CA ALA A 157 -30.11 -14.93 -15.89
C ALA A 157 -29.42 -15.85 -16.91
N GLY A 158 -29.48 -17.16 -16.66
CA GLY A 158 -29.03 -18.20 -17.60
C GLY A 158 -27.57 -18.08 -18.02
N ALA A 159 -27.31 -18.24 -19.32
CA ALA A 159 -25.96 -18.23 -19.90
C ALA A 159 -25.20 -16.92 -19.63
N LYS A 160 -25.89 -15.78 -19.58
CA LYS A 160 -25.28 -14.48 -19.27
C LYS A 160 -24.73 -14.46 -17.84
N ARG A 161 -25.48 -14.98 -16.87
CA ARG A 161 -25.05 -15.07 -15.46
C ARG A 161 -23.85 -15.99 -15.33
N TRP A 162 -23.90 -17.15 -15.98
CA TRP A 162 -22.78 -18.08 -16.01
C TRP A 162 -21.50 -17.45 -16.60
N PHE A 163 -21.63 -16.75 -17.73
CA PHE A 163 -20.50 -16.08 -18.38
C PHE A 163 -19.93 -14.95 -17.51
N MET A 164 -20.79 -14.13 -16.89
CA MET A 164 -20.34 -13.08 -15.97
C MET A 164 -19.65 -13.65 -14.73
N LYS A 165 -20.12 -14.77 -14.17
CA LYS A 165 -19.41 -15.47 -13.08
C LYS A 165 -18.00 -15.89 -13.50
N LEU A 166 -17.85 -16.42 -14.71
CA LEU A 166 -16.53 -16.80 -15.25
C LEU A 166 -15.60 -15.59 -15.36
N LEU A 167 -16.10 -14.47 -15.92
CA LEU A 167 -15.34 -13.23 -16.02
C LEU A 167 -14.99 -12.64 -14.66
N LEU A 168 -15.90 -12.68 -13.69
CA LEU A 168 -15.68 -12.17 -12.34
C LEU A 168 -14.58 -12.98 -11.64
N ARG A 169 -14.67 -14.31 -11.68
CA ARG A 169 -13.63 -15.19 -11.14
C ARG A 169 -12.26 -14.92 -11.77
N GLN A 170 -12.21 -14.74 -13.08
CA GLN A 170 -10.96 -14.39 -13.77
C GLN A 170 -10.44 -13.01 -13.34
N SER A 171 -11.33 -12.05 -13.13
CA SER A 171 -11.01 -10.70 -12.70
C SER A 171 -10.50 -10.68 -11.25
N HIS A 172 -11.14 -11.39 -10.32
CA HIS A 172 -10.66 -11.54 -8.94
C HIS A 172 -9.27 -12.16 -8.89
N ARG A 173 -9.09 -13.29 -9.59
CA ARG A 173 -7.78 -13.92 -9.73
C ARG A 173 -6.74 -12.99 -10.32
N ALA A 174 -7.11 -12.18 -11.30
CA ALA A 174 -6.18 -11.26 -11.94
C ALA A 174 -5.77 -10.09 -11.01
N VAL A 175 -6.68 -9.58 -10.17
CA VAL A 175 -6.32 -8.63 -9.09
C VAL A 175 -5.35 -9.31 -8.14
N ALA A 176 -5.68 -10.50 -7.65
CA ALA A 176 -4.85 -11.23 -6.70
C ALA A 176 -3.41 -11.42 -7.23
N LEU A 177 -3.26 -11.90 -8.47
CA LEU A 177 -1.96 -12.10 -9.10
C LEU A 177 -1.19 -10.77 -9.31
N ARG A 178 -1.88 -9.67 -9.65
CA ARG A 178 -1.24 -8.36 -9.78
C ARG A 178 -0.70 -7.87 -8.44
N GLU A 179 -1.50 -8.00 -7.38
CA GLU A 179 -1.12 -7.62 -6.03
C GLU A 179 0.00 -8.51 -5.47
N GLU A 180 0.00 -9.81 -5.80
CA GLU A 180 1.11 -10.74 -5.51
C GLU A 180 2.39 -10.33 -6.23
N CYS A 181 2.32 -10.03 -7.53
CA CYS A 181 3.46 -9.57 -8.31
C CYS A 181 4.09 -8.31 -7.69
N LYS A 182 3.24 -7.32 -7.37
CA LYS A 182 3.67 -6.13 -6.63
C LYS A 182 4.32 -6.51 -5.30
N ASN A 183 3.70 -7.41 -4.52
CA ASN A 183 4.24 -7.87 -3.25
C ASN A 183 5.65 -8.44 -3.38
N TYR A 184 5.92 -9.29 -4.38
CA TYR A 184 7.26 -9.84 -4.61
C TYR A 184 8.28 -8.77 -5.00
N VAL A 185 7.89 -7.78 -5.81
CA VAL A 185 8.77 -6.63 -6.14
C VAL A 185 9.14 -5.86 -4.88
N VAL A 186 8.17 -5.59 -4.00
CA VAL A 186 8.41 -4.88 -2.75
C VAL A 186 9.25 -5.71 -1.78
N GLN A 187 8.98 -7.01 -1.65
CA GLN A 187 9.77 -7.92 -0.82
C GLN A 187 11.22 -7.98 -1.29
N GLY A 188 11.45 -8.10 -2.61
CA GLY A 188 12.79 -8.02 -3.20
C GLY A 188 13.47 -6.69 -2.91
N SER A 189 12.72 -5.58 -2.95
CA SER A 189 13.23 -4.25 -2.63
C SER A 189 13.60 -4.12 -1.15
N GLY A 190 12.80 -4.71 -0.24
CA GLY A 190 13.10 -4.79 1.19
C GLY A 190 14.37 -5.59 1.48
N ASN A 191 14.52 -6.76 0.86
CA ASN A 191 15.73 -7.59 1.01
C ASN A 191 16.99 -6.85 0.50
N MET A 192 16.89 -6.17 -0.64
CA MET A 192 17.99 -5.36 -1.17
C MET A 192 18.37 -4.23 -0.20
N ARG A 193 17.37 -3.53 0.37
CA ARG A 193 17.58 -2.47 1.35
C ARG A 193 18.25 -2.98 2.62
N ALA A 194 17.81 -4.11 3.16
CA ALA A 194 18.45 -4.74 4.33
C ALA A 194 19.93 -5.05 4.07
N ASN A 195 20.26 -5.59 2.89
CA ASN A 195 21.65 -5.83 2.49
C ASN A 195 22.47 -4.53 2.35
N ILE A 196 21.89 -3.48 1.77
CA ILE A 196 22.53 -2.16 1.67
C ILE A 196 22.78 -1.57 3.07
N HIS A 197 21.85 -1.72 4.01
CA HIS A 197 22.06 -1.31 5.41
C HIS A 197 23.23 -2.04 6.07
N VAL A 198 23.32 -3.36 5.89
CA VAL A 198 24.45 -4.15 6.42
C VAL A 198 25.77 -3.65 5.84
N LEU A 199 25.83 -3.45 4.52
CA LEU A 199 27.02 -2.92 3.86
C LEU A 199 27.38 -1.51 4.38
N GLY A 200 26.39 -0.63 4.52
CA GLY A 200 26.58 0.73 5.06
C GLY A 200 27.17 0.70 6.47
N LYS A 201 26.65 -0.16 7.36
CA LYS A 201 27.16 -0.33 8.72
C LYS A 201 28.61 -0.81 8.74
N GLN A 202 28.93 -1.82 7.93
CA GLN A 202 30.31 -2.32 7.80
C GLN A 202 31.29 -1.25 7.31
N LEU A 203 30.87 -0.41 6.36
CA LEU A 203 31.70 0.69 5.87
C LEU A 203 31.93 1.78 6.93
N VAL A 204 30.97 1.99 7.84
CA VAL A 204 31.15 2.89 8.99
C VAL A 204 32.10 2.28 10.02
N GLU A 205 31.95 1.00 10.35
CA GLU A 205 32.84 0.29 11.27
C GLU A 205 34.30 0.31 10.80
N GLN A 206 34.51 0.26 9.48
CA GLN A 206 35.83 0.38 8.84
C GLN A 206 36.34 1.83 8.74
N GLY A 207 35.56 2.82 9.18
CA GLY A 207 35.92 4.24 9.13
C GLY A 207 35.85 4.86 7.72
N TYR A 208 35.17 4.20 6.77
CA TYR A 208 35.06 4.68 5.39
C TYR A 208 33.90 5.64 5.21
N LEU A 209 32.75 5.36 5.83
CA LEU A 209 31.60 6.27 5.83
C LEU A 209 31.43 6.90 7.22
N PRO A 210 30.98 8.16 7.30
CA PRO A 210 30.65 8.78 8.59
C PRO A 210 29.34 8.23 9.19
N GLU A 211 28.42 7.77 8.35
CA GLU A 211 27.11 7.25 8.73
C GLU A 211 26.62 6.23 7.69
N PHE A 212 25.81 5.27 8.11
CA PHE A 212 25.47 4.11 7.26
C PHE A 212 24.51 4.47 6.12
N ASP A 213 23.61 5.43 6.34
CA ASP A 213 22.57 5.84 5.39
C ASP A 213 23.13 6.68 4.23
N LEU A 214 24.35 7.20 4.37
CA LEU A 214 25.03 7.94 3.30
C LEU A 214 25.22 7.06 2.05
N ILE A 215 25.27 5.73 2.22
CA ILE A 215 25.40 4.76 1.13
C ILE A 215 24.30 4.90 0.06
N PHE A 216 23.08 5.32 0.45
CA PHE A 216 21.96 5.49 -0.49
C PHE A 216 22.12 6.69 -1.43
N PHE A 217 23.06 7.58 -1.13
CA PHE A 217 23.33 8.76 -1.94
C PHE A 217 24.48 8.58 -2.94
N PHE A 218 24.99 7.35 -3.06
CA PHE A 218 25.88 6.92 -4.14
C PHE A 218 25.06 6.29 -5.26
N THR A 219 25.44 6.56 -6.50
CA THR A 219 25.08 5.65 -7.60
C THR A 219 25.92 4.37 -7.51
N ILE A 220 25.44 3.26 -8.07
CA ILE A 220 26.18 1.98 -8.03
C ILE A 220 27.63 2.12 -8.56
N PRO A 221 27.90 2.81 -9.68
CA PRO A 221 29.28 3.01 -10.14
C PRO A 221 30.15 3.83 -9.17
N GLU A 222 29.57 4.87 -8.54
CA GLU A 222 30.31 5.66 -7.55
C GLU A 222 30.59 4.87 -6.27
N LEU A 223 29.67 4.00 -5.85
CA LEU A 223 29.89 3.13 -4.70
C LEU A 223 31.03 2.14 -4.98
N HIS A 224 31.06 1.55 -6.18
CA HIS A 224 32.15 0.67 -6.61
C HIS A 224 33.49 1.42 -6.61
N GLU A 225 33.55 2.59 -7.26
CA GLU A 225 34.75 3.42 -7.29
C GLU A 225 35.21 3.82 -5.87
N PHE A 226 34.26 4.14 -4.98
CA PHE A 226 34.56 4.51 -3.60
C PHE A 226 35.17 3.36 -2.81
N ILE A 227 34.67 2.13 -3.02
CA ILE A 227 35.19 0.93 -2.34
C ILE A 227 36.64 0.64 -2.75
N GLU A 228 36.99 0.84 -4.03
CA GLU A 228 38.35 0.61 -4.52
C GLU A 228 39.32 1.75 -4.16
N SER A 229 38.91 3.00 -4.39
CA SER A 229 39.80 4.17 -4.38
C SER A 229 39.79 4.95 -3.07
N ARG A 230 38.73 4.82 -2.26
CA ARG A 230 38.48 5.65 -1.07
C ARG A 230 38.48 7.16 -1.35
N ALA A 231 38.15 7.57 -2.57
CA ALA A 231 38.24 8.96 -2.99
C ALA A 231 37.31 9.89 -2.16
N PRO A 232 37.84 10.88 -1.41
CA PRO A 232 37.02 11.76 -0.55
C PRO A 232 35.98 12.58 -1.31
N ARG A 233 36.24 12.88 -2.59
CA ARG A 233 35.32 13.60 -3.49
C ARG A 233 33.95 12.92 -3.59
N LEU A 234 33.90 11.59 -3.50
CA LEU A 234 32.66 10.81 -3.62
C LEU A 234 31.81 10.96 -2.34
N ILE A 235 32.45 11.01 -1.16
CA ILE A 235 31.79 11.31 0.11
C ILE A 235 31.20 12.72 0.06
N SER A 236 31.98 13.73 -0.35
CA SER A 236 31.47 15.11 -0.45
C SER A 236 30.28 15.23 -1.41
N ARG A 237 30.28 14.46 -2.51
CA ARG A 237 29.16 14.42 -3.46
C ARG A 237 27.93 13.75 -2.85
N ALA A 238 28.09 12.62 -2.17
CA ALA A 238 26.99 11.92 -1.47
C ALA A 238 26.37 12.82 -0.38
N MET A 239 27.20 13.49 0.42
CA MET A 239 26.75 14.44 1.45
C MET A 239 25.94 15.60 0.85
N ARG A 240 26.39 16.15 -0.30
CA ARG A 240 25.64 17.20 -1.00
C ARG A 240 24.27 16.69 -1.48
N ARG A 241 24.19 15.45 -1.97
CA ARG A 241 22.92 14.83 -2.37
C ARG A 241 22.00 14.60 -1.18
N LYS A 242 22.51 14.06 -0.07
CA LYS A 242 21.77 13.89 1.19
C LYS A 242 21.18 15.22 1.66
N LYS A 243 21.99 16.28 1.68
CA LYS A 243 21.55 17.64 2.04
C LYS A 243 20.42 18.17 1.14
N ASN A 244 20.49 17.92 -0.16
CA ASN A 244 19.50 18.44 -1.12
C ASN A 244 18.28 17.54 -1.31
N PHE A 245 18.31 16.30 -0.82
CA PHE A 245 17.26 15.31 -1.02
C PHE A 245 15.86 15.79 -0.59
N PRO A 246 15.69 16.43 0.60
CA PRO A 246 14.38 16.94 0.99
C PRO A 246 13.81 17.97 0.00
N THR A 247 14.68 18.83 -0.55
CA THR A 247 14.29 19.83 -1.55
C THR A 247 13.78 19.17 -2.83
N PHE A 248 14.43 18.11 -3.31
CA PHE A 248 13.98 17.40 -4.51
C PHE A 248 12.73 16.55 -4.27
N LYS A 249 12.63 15.92 -3.10
CA LYS A 249 11.46 15.10 -2.73
C LYS A 249 10.16 15.90 -2.66
N GLY A 250 10.24 17.19 -2.33
CA GLY A 250 9.08 18.09 -2.31
C GLY A 250 8.64 18.63 -3.67
N LYS A 251 9.44 18.46 -4.73
CA LYS A 251 9.11 19.01 -6.06
C LYS A 251 7.98 18.22 -6.71
N ARG A 252 7.15 18.93 -7.46
CA ARG A 252 6.05 18.36 -8.24
C ARG A 252 6.32 18.53 -9.72
N TYR A 253 5.99 17.52 -10.50
CA TYR A 253 6.18 17.49 -11.94
C TYR A 253 4.89 17.08 -12.63
N GLU A 254 4.76 17.41 -13.91
CA GLU A 254 3.64 16.93 -14.73
C GLU A 254 3.66 15.41 -14.80
N TYR A 255 2.48 14.79 -14.86
CA TYR A 255 2.37 13.34 -14.97
C TYR A 255 2.97 12.83 -16.28
N PHE A 256 2.82 13.63 -17.34
CA PHE A 256 3.43 13.40 -18.64
C PHE A 256 4.14 14.69 -19.05
N TRP A 257 5.42 14.60 -19.40
CA TRP A 257 6.17 15.72 -19.94
C TRP A 257 7.03 15.26 -21.11
N GLN A 258 7.32 16.16 -22.03
CA GLN A 258 8.25 15.93 -23.12
C GLN A 258 9.40 16.94 -23.03
N GLY A 259 10.64 16.45 -23.00
CA GLY A 259 11.83 17.29 -22.80
C GLY A 259 12.18 17.46 -21.31
N PRO A 260 12.81 18.57 -20.91
CA PRO A 260 13.13 18.81 -19.51
C PRO A 260 11.84 18.98 -18.70
N GLY A 261 11.68 18.17 -17.63
CA GLY A 261 10.55 18.28 -16.72
C GLY A 261 10.66 19.55 -15.87
N TYR A 262 9.69 20.45 -16.01
CA TYR A 262 9.63 21.67 -15.21
C TYR A 262 8.84 21.40 -13.93
N GLU A 263 9.28 22.04 -12.84
CA GLU A 263 8.56 21.99 -11.57
C GLU A 263 7.24 22.76 -11.70
N ILE A 264 6.16 22.14 -11.25
CA ILE A 264 4.85 22.79 -11.18
C ILE A 264 4.80 23.59 -9.87
N PRO A 265 4.45 24.89 -9.91
CA PRO A 265 4.22 25.67 -8.70
C PRO A 265 3.13 25.03 -7.82
N GLU A 266 3.22 25.19 -6.50
CA GLU A 266 2.09 24.82 -5.66
C GLU A 266 0.85 25.63 -6.08
N PRO A 267 -0.31 24.96 -6.25
CA PRO A 267 -1.54 25.68 -6.53
C PRO A 267 -1.84 26.62 -5.36
N SER A 268 -1.88 27.92 -5.62
CA SER A 268 -2.27 28.91 -4.63
C SER A 268 -3.77 28.78 -4.35
N VAL A 269 -4.13 28.06 -3.30
CA VAL A 269 -5.52 28.00 -2.84
C VAL A 269 -5.73 29.13 -1.82
N ASP A 270 -6.50 30.15 -2.19
CA ASP A 270 -6.91 31.21 -1.26
C ASP A 270 -7.99 30.67 -0.31
N LEU A 271 -7.54 30.01 0.76
CA LEU A 271 -8.40 29.36 1.76
C LEU A 271 -9.41 30.32 2.42
N LEU A 272 -9.16 31.63 2.38
CA LEU A 272 -10.07 32.66 2.91
C LEU A 272 -11.25 32.97 1.98
N LYS A 273 -11.17 32.59 0.69
CA LYS A 273 -12.23 32.83 -0.31
C LYS A 273 -12.88 31.56 -0.85
N SER A 274 -12.20 30.41 -0.75
CA SER A 274 -12.75 29.15 -1.25
C SER A 274 -13.65 28.47 -0.21
N THR A 275 -14.95 28.41 -0.48
CA THR A 275 -15.92 27.62 0.30
C THR A 275 -15.98 26.14 -0.12
N SER A 276 -15.22 25.75 -1.14
CA SER A 276 -15.15 24.37 -1.65
C SER A 276 -13.80 24.03 -2.24
N LEU A 277 -13.41 22.76 -2.13
CA LEU A 277 -12.25 22.17 -2.81
C LEU A 277 -12.77 21.15 -3.84
N SER A 278 -12.14 21.09 -5.00
CA SER A 278 -12.48 20.13 -6.06
C SER A 278 -11.41 19.04 -6.15
N GLY A 279 -11.83 17.82 -6.48
CA GLY A 279 -10.94 16.67 -6.64
C GLY A 279 -11.57 15.59 -7.51
N THR A 280 -10.88 14.46 -7.68
CA THR A 280 -11.46 13.30 -8.34
C THR A 280 -12.29 12.51 -7.32
N THR A 281 -13.56 12.26 -7.63
CA THR A 281 -14.42 11.43 -6.79
C THR A 281 -13.89 10.01 -6.75
N VAL A 282 -13.58 9.52 -5.54
CA VAL A 282 -13.06 8.15 -5.32
C VAL A 282 -14.16 7.21 -4.81
N CYS A 283 -15.02 7.70 -3.93
CA CYS A 283 -16.17 6.99 -3.38
C CYS A 283 -17.37 7.94 -3.31
N GLU A 284 -18.58 7.43 -3.53
CA GLU A 284 -19.80 8.20 -3.38
C GLU A 284 -20.15 8.33 -1.89
N GLY A 285 -20.47 9.54 -1.45
CA GLY A 285 -20.88 9.82 -0.09
C GLY A 285 -20.78 11.30 0.26
N VAL A 286 -21.55 11.73 1.26
CA VAL A 286 -21.43 13.06 1.87
C VAL A 286 -21.21 12.84 3.37
N ALA A 287 -20.06 13.27 3.86
CA ALA A 287 -19.77 13.38 5.28
C ALA A 287 -19.81 14.86 5.65
N VAL A 288 -20.41 15.18 6.80
CA VAL A 288 -20.53 16.54 7.35
C VAL A 288 -19.80 16.60 8.67
#